data_AF-A0A5J5P5C9-F1
#
_entry.id   AF-A0A5J5P5C9-F1
#
_cell.length_a   1.000
_cell.length_b   1.000
_cell.length_c   1.000
_cell.angle_alpha   90.00
_cell.angle_beta   90.00
_cell.angle_gamma   90.00
#
_symmetry.space_group_name_H-M   'P 1'
#
loop_
_entity.id
_entity.type
_entity.pdbx_description
1 polymer ?
#
loop_
_entity_poly.entity_id
_entity_poly.type
_entity_poly.pdbx_seq_one_letter_code
_entity_poly.pdbx_strand_id
1 'polypeptide(L)'
;MGFEFWMFLSLVYVSHFHFHGLSLAEKAPYYSFVHEAAMAPEVSFYDYIIIGGGTAGCPLAATLSESANVLVLERGGSPYENPTKPDKGNFFPNLLDVSPSSYAQEFTSEDGVYNARARVLGGGSVINAGFYSHAEPEFLKQAGLNEALVNYSYQWVEKKIAFEPPMLQWQSALRDGLLEAGVLPNNGFTFDHIYGTKIGGTIFDGDDHRHTAADLLEYANPYRIKVYLHATVEKIIFETKVFSRTRAQGVVFEDELGKKHWALLTKDYKSEVILSAGALGSPQLLMLSGIGPSQQLKKFGIKVVKDQPMVGQGLVDNPLNVLLVPSPSPVELSLVSFVGITRFGSYIEACSGISFTPSWSRSVAKALAAILNQTEQSSTKLFQEGILNPESLLDTRIRGGIIFEKVKDPISSGYLELRNMNPRDNPKVTFNYFQAPEDLMKCVHGVKIAIDAVYSKSFSNFRYEILSAKALLELIVNLPLNQRPRHLTSAFSLEKFCMDTVMTIWHYHGGCRLGKVVDRDYKVLGVEALRIVDGSTFTSSPGTNPQATVMMLGRYMGLKILQERYFGKYRKK
;
A
#
# COMPACT_ATOMS: atom_id res chain seq x y z
N MET A 1 -12.08 45.29 36.86
CA MET A 1 -11.10 44.21 37.07
C MET A 1 -11.84 42.88 37.03
N GLY A 2 -12.29 42.49 35.83
CA GLY A 2 -13.26 41.41 35.66
C GLY A 2 -13.55 41.19 34.19
N PHE A 3 -12.64 40.48 33.52
CA PHE A 3 -12.88 39.91 32.19
C PHE A 3 -11.98 38.70 31.88
N GLU A 4 -11.36 38.07 32.89
CA GLU A 4 -10.42 36.95 32.69
C GLU A 4 -10.79 35.65 33.43
N PHE A 5 -12.00 35.56 34.00
CA PHE A 5 -12.41 34.36 34.75
C PHE A 5 -13.40 33.44 34.02
N TRP A 6 -13.83 33.79 32.79
CA TRP A 6 -14.82 33.02 32.02
C TRP A 6 -14.27 32.27 30.79
N MET A 7 -12.95 32.31 30.56
CA MET A 7 -12.33 31.66 29.40
C MET A 7 -11.66 30.31 29.74
N PHE A 8 -11.77 29.83 30.98
CA PHE A 8 -11.16 28.57 31.43
C PHE A 8 -12.15 27.47 31.82
N LEU A 9 -13.47 27.71 31.69
CA LEU A 9 -14.53 26.75 32.04
C LEU A 9 -15.27 26.13 30.84
N SER A 10 -14.84 26.42 29.61
CA SER A 10 -15.44 25.89 28.38
C SER A 10 -14.69 24.68 27.78
N LEU A 11 -13.68 24.14 28.47
CA LEU A 11 -12.88 22.98 28.00
C LEU A 11 -13.08 21.68 28.80
N VAL A 12 -14.01 21.61 29.77
CA VAL A 12 -14.24 20.40 30.59
C VAL A 12 -15.70 19.91 30.60
N TYR A 13 -16.60 20.55 29.85
CA TYR A 13 -17.98 20.07 29.68
C TYR A 13 -18.31 19.73 28.22
N VAL A 14 -17.45 18.95 27.56
CA VAL A 14 -17.99 17.95 26.62
C VAL A 14 -18.35 16.75 27.49
N SER A 15 -19.55 16.84 28.07
CA SER A 15 -20.24 15.75 28.71
C SER A 15 -19.99 14.47 27.94
N HIS A 16 -19.48 13.46 28.64
CA HIS A 16 -19.56 12.06 28.28
C HIS A 16 -21.03 11.71 27.96
N PHE A 17 -21.49 12.02 26.76
CA PHE A 17 -22.56 11.24 26.15
C PHE A 17 -21.91 9.92 25.73
N HIS A 18 -21.73 9.05 26.72
CA HIS A 18 -21.84 7.62 26.49
C HIS A 18 -23.28 7.36 26.06
N PHE A 19 -23.60 7.65 24.80
CA PHE A 19 -24.49 6.75 24.10
C PHE A 19 -23.72 5.43 24.03
N HIS A 20 -23.94 4.57 25.02
CA HIS A 20 -24.06 3.15 24.76
C HIS A 20 -25.25 2.98 23.80
N GLY A 21 -25.09 3.44 22.57
CA GLY A 21 -25.83 2.88 21.47
C GLY A 21 -25.47 1.40 21.51
N LEU A 22 -26.50 0.55 21.58
CA LEU A 22 -26.39 -0.86 21.26
C LEU A 22 -25.34 -1.00 20.15
N SER A 23 -24.24 -1.70 20.44
CA SER A 23 -23.19 -1.91 19.46
C SER A 23 -23.83 -2.71 18.32
N LEU A 24 -24.23 -2.00 17.26
CA LEU A 24 -24.72 -2.55 15.99
C LEU A 24 -23.54 -3.07 15.15
N ALA A 25 -22.39 -3.30 15.77
CA ALA A 25 -21.19 -3.79 15.12
C ALA A 25 -21.44 -5.23 14.69
N GLU A 26 -21.55 -5.43 13.39
CA GLU A 26 -21.47 -6.75 12.79
C GLU A 26 -20.00 -7.13 12.67
N LYS A 27 -19.66 -8.38 12.95
CA LYS A 27 -18.27 -8.84 12.88
C LYS A 27 -17.96 -9.40 11.51
N ALA A 28 -16.73 -9.20 11.04
CA ALA A 28 -16.24 -9.98 9.90
C ALA A 28 -16.35 -11.48 10.25
N PRO A 29 -16.73 -12.35 9.30
CA PRO A 29 -17.07 -12.08 7.90
C PRO A 29 -18.57 -11.76 7.63
N TYR A 30 -19.40 -11.62 8.66
CA TYR A 30 -20.86 -11.65 8.57
C TYR A 30 -21.50 -10.27 8.44
N TYR A 31 -21.06 -9.48 7.47
CA TYR A 31 -21.66 -8.17 7.19
C TYR A 31 -22.96 -8.30 6.39
N SER A 32 -24.08 -7.88 6.97
CA SER A 32 -25.41 -7.89 6.36
C SER A 32 -25.56 -6.86 5.23
N PHE A 33 -24.67 -5.87 5.19
CA PHE A 33 -24.67 -4.76 4.23
C PHE A 33 -23.71 -4.93 3.05
N VAL A 34 -22.98 -6.06 2.97
CA VAL A 34 -22.11 -6.39 1.84
C VAL A 34 -22.86 -7.31 0.89
N HIS A 35 -22.94 -6.92 -0.38
CA HIS A 35 -23.70 -7.62 -1.41
C HIS A 35 -22.97 -7.63 -2.74
N GLU A 36 -23.36 -8.53 -3.64
CA GLU A 36 -22.94 -8.47 -5.04
C GLU A 36 -23.58 -7.28 -5.76
N ALA A 37 -22.84 -6.65 -6.68
CA ALA A 37 -23.34 -5.54 -7.49
C ALA A 37 -24.61 -5.90 -8.29
N ALA A 38 -24.79 -7.18 -8.66
CA ALA A 38 -25.99 -7.65 -9.34
C ALA A 38 -27.29 -7.46 -8.53
N MET A 39 -27.18 -7.36 -7.19
CA MET A 39 -28.30 -7.05 -6.30
C MET A 39 -28.58 -5.55 -6.18
N ALA A 40 -27.76 -4.69 -6.78
CA ALA A 40 -27.95 -3.25 -6.70
C ALA A 40 -29.20 -2.82 -7.49
N PRO A 41 -29.96 -1.83 -6.99
CA PRO A 41 -31.01 -1.21 -7.78
C PRO A 41 -30.40 -0.52 -9.00
N GLU A 42 -31.19 -0.36 -10.07
CA GLU A 42 -30.76 0.36 -11.27
C GLU A 42 -30.42 1.82 -10.95
N VAL A 43 -31.21 2.47 -10.10
CA VAL A 43 -30.96 3.84 -9.62
C VAL A 43 -31.05 3.88 -8.10
N SER A 44 -30.10 4.56 -7.45
CA SER A 44 -30.08 4.73 -5.99
C SER A 44 -29.48 6.07 -5.57
N PHE A 45 -29.74 6.48 -4.32
CA PHE A 45 -29.34 7.78 -3.78
C PHE A 45 -28.61 7.67 -2.45
N TYR A 46 -27.48 8.36 -2.30
CA TYR A 46 -26.65 8.31 -1.08
C TYR A 46 -26.10 9.69 -0.73
N ASP A 47 -25.78 9.88 0.54
CA ASP A 47 -25.07 11.07 0.99
C ASP A 47 -23.64 11.06 0.49
N TYR A 48 -22.99 9.91 0.57
CA TYR A 48 -21.61 9.72 0.14
C TYR A 48 -21.50 8.46 -0.70
N ILE A 49 -20.81 8.57 -1.84
CA ILE A 49 -20.46 7.43 -2.70
C ILE A 49 -18.94 7.31 -2.69
N ILE A 50 -18.44 6.23 -2.11
CA ILE A 50 -17.01 5.91 -2.02
C ILE A 50 -16.68 4.90 -3.12
N ILE A 51 -15.71 5.26 -3.96
CA ILE A 51 -15.25 4.43 -5.07
C ILE A 51 -13.95 3.76 -4.66
N GLY A 52 -13.99 2.44 -4.42
CA GLY A 52 -12.90 1.64 -3.90
C GLY A 52 -13.07 1.34 -2.41
N GLY A 53 -13.38 0.09 -2.08
CA GLY A 53 -13.43 -0.43 -0.71
C GLY A 53 -12.05 -0.83 -0.22
N GLY A 54 -11.04 0.02 -0.45
CA GLY A 54 -9.65 -0.30 -0.18
C GLY A 54 -9.15 0.15 1.21
N THR A 55 -7.83 0.24 1.34
CA THR A 55 -7.13 0.60 2.58
C THR A 55 -7.62 1.92 3.21
N ALA A 56 -7.92 2.95 2.40
CA ALA A 56 -8.51 4.21 2.88
C ALA A 56 -10.04 4.20 2.85
N GLY A 57 -10.63 3.48 1.89
CA GLY A 57 -12.07 3.48 1.63
C GLY A 57 -12.88 2.85 2.75
N CYS A 58 -12.43 1.72 3.31
CA CYS A 58 -13.12 1.04 4.41
C CYS A 58 -13.24 1.91 5.68
N PRO A 59 -12.14 2.44 6.27
CA PRO A 59 -12.26 3.29 7.47
C PRO A 59 -13.00 4.61 7.21
N LEU A 60 -12.90 5.15 5.99
CA LEU A 60 -13.69 6.31 5.57
C LEU A 60 -15.19 5.99 5.57
N ALA A 61 -15.59 4.87 4.97
CA ALA A 61 -16.98 4.44 4.88
C ALA A 61 -17.59 4.17 6.25
N ALA A 62 -16.86 3.40 7.09
CA ALA A 62 -17.27 3.13 8.46
C ALA A 62 -17.53 4.42 9.23
N THR A 63 -16.60 5.38 9.14
CA THR A 63 -16.74 6.69 9.78
C THR A 63 -17.95 7.47 9.29
N LEU A 64 -18.13 7.62 7.97
CA LEU A 64 -19.22 8.43 7.42
C LEU A 64 -20.59 7.81 7.72
N SER A 65 -20.68 6.48 7.81
CA SER A 65 -21.92 5.76 8.11
C SER A 65 -22.49 6.07 9.50
N GLU A 66 -21.68 6.61 10.43
CA GLU A 66 -22.12 7.04 11.76
C GLU A 66 -23.30 8.03 11.65
N SER A 67 -23.32 8.91 10.64
CA SER A 67 -24.31 9.99 10.51
C SER A 67 -24.88 10.23 9.10
N ALA A 68 -24.47 9.45 8.10
CA ALA A 68 -24.87 9.65 6.70
C ALA A 68 -25.09 8.31 5.98
N ASN A 69 -25.89 8.31 4.91
CA ASN A 69 -26.07 7.13 4.07
C ASN A 69 -24.90 6.98 3.09
N VAL A 70 -24.16 5.88 3.19
CA VAL A 70 -22.91 5.64 2.47
C VAL A 70 -23.08 4.46 1.52
N LEU A 71 -22.61 4.63 0.29
CA LEU A 71 -22.38 3.54 -0.65
C LEU A 71 -20.88 3.34 -0.85
N VAL A 72 -20.42 2.10 -0.79
CA VAL A 72 -19.07 1.70 -1.21
C VAL A 72 -19.19 0.81 -2.44
N LEU A 73 -18.40 1.11 -3.48
CA LEU A 73 -18.30 0.32 -4.70
C LEU A 73 -16.89 -0.26 -4.80
N GLU A 74 -16.76 -1.58 -4.68
CA GLU A 74 -15.51 -2.31 -4.83
C GLU A 74 -15.56 -3.19 -6.07
N ARG A 75 -14.53 -3.10 -6.91
CA ARG A 75 -14.48 -3.85 -8.18
C ARG A 75 -14.10 -5.32 -8.02
N GLY A 76 -13.45 -5.68 -6.91
CA GLY A 76 -13.11 -7.04 -6.55
C GLY A 76 -14.15 -7.73 -5.68
N GLY A 77 -13.87 -8.99 -5.35
CA GLY A 77 -14.68 -9.81 -4.44
C GLY A 77 -14.33 -9.60 -2.97
N SER A 78 -14.71 -10.57 -2.14
CA SER A 78 -14.51 -10.53 -0.69
C SER A 78 -13.28 -11.30 -0.23
N PRO A 79 -12.47 -10.78 0.73
CA PRO A 79 -11.40 -11.56 1.35
C PRO A 79 -11.96 -12.69 2.23
N TYR A 80 -13.25 -12.64 2.57
CA TYR A 80 -13.91 -13.58 3.47
C TYR A 80 -14.48 -14.83 2.79
N GLU A 81 -14.50 -14.87 1.45
CA GLU A 81 -14.89 -16.08 0.70
C GLU A 81 -13.93 -17.24 0.98
N ASN A 82 -12.65 -16.92 1.21
CA ASN A 82 -11.64 -17.88 1.64
C ASN A 82 -10.76 -17.22 2.73
N PRO A 83 -11.18 -17.27 4.01
CA PRO A 83 -10.52 -16.53 5.09
C PRO A 83 -9.06 -16.89 5.32
N THR A 84 -8.63 -18.10 4.95
CA THR A 84 -7.23 -18.52 5.11
C THR A 84 -6.36 -18.17 3.91
N LYS A 85 -6.98 -17.81 2.76
CA LYS A 85 -6.25 -17.40 1.56
C LYS A 85 -5.31 -16.23 1.92
N PRO A 86 -5.72 -15.15 2.58
CA PRO A 86 -4.84 -14.03 2.92
C PRO A 86 -3.79 -14.26 4.02
N ASP A 87 -3.83 -15.38 4.76
CA ASP A 87 -2.98 -15.60 5.94
C ASP A 87 -1.48 -15.52 5.63
N LYS A 88 -0.67 -15.32 6.69
CA LYS A 88 0.76 -14.99 6.60
C LYS A 88 1.55 -15.94 5.68
N GLY A 89 1.27 -17.24 5.75
CA GLY A 89 1.93 -18.28 4.94
C GLY A 89 1.69 -18.19 3.43
N ASN A 90 0.64 -17.49 3.01
CA ASN A 90 0.21 -17.40 1.62
C ASN A 90 0.57 -16.05 0.97
N PHE A 91 1.39 -15.21 1.60
CA PHE A 91 1.73 -13.87 1.10
C PHE A 91 2.19 -13.84 -0.37
N PHE A 92 3.29 -14.52 -0.72
CA PHE A 92 3.80 -14.56 -2.09
C PHE A 92 2.84 -15.25 -3.08
N PRO A 93 2.26 -16.42 -2.76
CA PRO A 93 1.24 -17.04 -3.59
C PRO A 93 0.08 -16.10 -3.96
N ASN A 94 -0.44 -15.30 -3.01
CA ASN A 94 -1.51 -14.34 -3.30
C ASN A 94 -1.05 -13.15 -4.14
N LEU A 95 0.14 -12.62 -3.86
CA LEU A 95 0.68 -11.46 -4.56
C LEU A 95 0.94 -11.77 -6.04
N LEU A 96 1.26 -13.02 -6.35
CA LEU A 96 1.58 -13.53 -7.69
C LEU A 96 0.43 -14.34 -8.31
N ASP A 97 -0.74 -14.42 -7.65
CA ASP A 97 -1.91 -15.11 -8.18
C ASP A 97 -2.44 -14.37 -9.41
N VAL A 98 -2.54 -15.06 -10.54
CA VAL A 98 -3.09 -14.55 -11.81
C VAL A 98 -4.39 -15.24 -12.20
N SER A 99 -4.96 -16.05 -11.29
CA SER A 99 -6.24 -16.69 -11.53
C SER A 99 -7.39 -15.67 -11.61
N PRO A 100 -8.53 -16.03 -12.21
CA PRO A 100 -9.70 -15.14 -12.28
C PRO A 100 -10.16 -14.63 -10.91
N SER A 101 -10.03 -15.45 -9.85
CA SER A 101 -10.37 -15.13 -8.46
C SER A 101 -9.19 -14.51 -7.67
N SER A 102 -8.15 -14.05 -8.37
CA SER A 102 -7.04 -13.36 -7.74
C SER A 102 -7.46 -12.04 -7.12
N TYR A 103 -6.98 -11.82 -5.89
CA TYR A 103 -7.05 -10.55 -5.18
C TYR A 103 -6.02 -9.54 -5.69
N ALA A 104 -5.04 -9.98 -6.48
CA ALA A 104 -4.05 -9.13 -7.14
C ALA A 104 -4.38 -8.97 -8.63
N GLN A 105 -4.05 -7.81 -9.17
CA GLN A 105 -4.00 -7.55 -10.60
C GLN A 105 -2.58 -7.10 -10.94
N GLU A 106 -1.85 -7.97 -11.65
CA GLU A 106 -0.49 -7.69 -12.09
C GLU A 106 -0.44 -6.59 -13.16
N PHE A 107 0.67 -5.86 -13.18
CA PHE A 107 1.05 -4.99 -14.29
C PHE A 107 2.57 -4.84 -14.34
N THR A 108 3.09 -4.48 -15.50
CA THR A 108 4.50 -4.08 -15.65
C THR A 108 4.52 -2.58 -15.93
N SER A 109 5.37 -1.83 -15.22
CA SER A 109 5.61 -0.43 -15.56
C SER A 109 6.31 -0.32 -16.92
N GLU A 110 6.25 0.84 -17.56
CA GLU A 110 6.96 1.10 -18.81
C GLU A 110 8.49 1.11 -18.60
N ASP A 111 8.95 1.17 -17.34
CA ASP A 111 10.35 0.92 -16.95
C ASP A 111 10.75 -0.57 -16.99
N GLY A 112 9.80 -1.49 -17.24
CA GLY A 112 10.03 -2.93 -17.24
C GLY A 112 10.01 -3.59 -15.85
N VAL A 113 9.48 -2.93 -14.82
CA VAL A 113 9.41 -3.48 -13.46
C VAL A 113 8.04 -4.15 -13.21
N TYR A 114 8.05 -5.42 -12.82
CA TYR A 114 6.83 -6.15 -12.44
C TYR A 114 6.21 -5.57 -11.17
N ASN A 115 4.89 -5.49 -11.14
CA ASN A 115 4.15 -4.86 -10.07
C ASN A 115 2.74 -5.47 -9.95
N ALA A 116 2.04 -5.16 -8.86
CA ALA A 116 0.70 -5.62 -8.60
C ALA A 116 -0.11 -4.55 -7.86
N ARG A 117 -1.42 -4.53 -8.09
CA ARG A 117 -2.39 -3.79 -7.28
C ARG A 117 -3.47 -4.71 -6.76
N ALA A 118 -4.07 -4.37 -5.63
CA ALA A 118 -5.20 -5.12 -5.12
C ALA A 118 -6.48 -4.93 -5.95
N ARG A 119 -7.35 -5.94 -5.89
CA ARG A 119 -8.68 -6.02 -6.50
C ARG A 119 -9.57 -6.89 -5.60
N VAL A 120 -9.87 -6.40 -4.41
CA VAL A 120 -10.60 -7.10 -3.35
C VAL A 120 -11.03 -6.07 -2.28
N LEU A 121 -12.14 -6.30 -1.58
CA LEU A 121 -12.52 -5.51 -0.41
C LEU A 121 -11.41 -5.55 0.65
N GLY A 122 -11.03 -4.39 1.19
CA GLY A 122 -9.85 -4.19 2.03
C GLY A 122 -8.61 -3.74 1.26
N GLY A 123 -8.61 -3.88 -0.07
CA GLY A 123 -7.55 -3.39 -0.96
C GLY A 123 -6.17 -3.98 -0.65
N GLY A 124 -5.13 -3.14 -0.70
CA GLY A 124 -3.73 -3.58 -0.55
C GLY A 124 -3.44 -4.30 0.77
N SER A 125 -4.23 -4.03 1.82
CA SER A 125 -4.07 -4.70 3.12
C SER A 125 -4.33 -6.21 3.08
N VAL A 126 -5.05 -6.71 2.07
CA VAL A 126 -5.34 -8.15 1.88
C VAL A 126 -4.14 -8.91 1.32
N ILE A 127 -3.26 -8.24 0.54
CA ILE A 127 -2.18 -8.91 -0.20
C ILE A 127 -0.78 -8.44 0.20
N ASN A 128 -0.64 -7.47 1.11
CA ASN A 128 0.66 -6.92 1.49
C ASN A 128 1.43 -7.81 2.50
N ALA A 129 2.66 -7.41 2.83
CA ALA A 129 3.53 -8.10 3.79
C ALA A 129 3.19 -7.84 5.27
N GLY A 130 2.15 -7.04 5.55
CA GLY A 130 1.56 -6.84 6.87
C GLY A 130 2.30 -5.92 7.85
N PHE A 131 3.48 -5.40 7.53
CA PHE A 131 4.21 -4.48 8.42
C PHE A 131 3.47 -3.17 8.71
N TYR A 132 3.27 -2.84 9.98
CA TYR A 132 2.50 -1.67 10.44
C TYR A 132 3.42 -0.66 11.14
N SER A 133 3.46 0.57 10.62
CA SER A 133 4.24 1.67 11.18
C SER A 133 3.54 3.00 10.90
N HIS A 134 3.59 3.93 11.85
CA HIS A 134 3.13 5.29 11.67
C HIS A 134 3.90 6.02 10.58
N ALA A 135 3.31 7.12 10.10
CA ALA A 135 4.00 8.03 9.21
C ALA A 135 5.18 8.72 9.92
N GLU A 136 6.15 9.15 9.14
CA GLU A 136 7.15 10.11 9.58
C GLU A 136 6.48 11.44 9.97
N PRO A 137 6.88 12.08 11.08
CA PRO A 137 6.28 13.34 11.51
C PRO A 137 6.33 14.44 10.44
N GLU A 138 7.40 14.49 9.64
CA GLU A 138 7.54 15.48 8.58
C GLU A 138 6.53 15.28 7.44
N PHE A 139 6.16 14.03 7.13
CA PHE A 139 5.08 13.75 6.17
C PHE A 139 3.75 14.34 6.66
N LEU A 140 3.40 14.12 7.93
CA LEU A 140 2.15 14.62 8.52
C LEU A 140 2.09 16.15 8.51
N LYS A 141 3.21 16.79 8.83
CA LYS A 141 3.37 18.24 8.82
C LYS A 141 3.22 18.82 7.40
N GLN A 142 3.86 18.21 6.40
CA GLN A 142 3.75 18.62 5.00
C GLN A 142 2.33 18.48 4.46
N ALA A 143 1.62 17.42 4.86
CA ALA A 143 0.22 17.23 4.56
C ALA A 143 -0.71 18.20 5.32
N GLY A 144 -0.20 18.91 6.34
CA GLY A 144 -0.97 19.85 7.14
C GLY A 144 -2.02 19.19 8.02
N LEU A 145 -1.77 17.95 8.46
CA LEU A 145 -2.71 17.18 9.28
C LEU A 145 -2.62 17.58 10.75
N ASN A 146 -3.76 17.57 11.44
CA ASN A 146 -3.81 17.85 12.86
C ASN A 146 -3.33 16.62 13.66
N GLU A 147 -2.24 16.78 14.40
CA GLU A 147 -1.57 15.68 15.12
C GLU A 147 -2.48 14.94 16.11
N ALA A 148 -3.31 15.66 16.87
CA ALA A 148 -4.23 15.03 17.83
C ALA A 148 -5.26 14.13 17.11
N LEU A 149 -5.82 14.60 15.99
CA LEU A 149 -6.77 13.82 15.20
C LEU A 149 -6.09 12.67 14.44
N VAL A 150 -4.82 12.84 14.05
CA VAL A 150 -4.00 11.77 13.48
C VAL A 150 -3.80 10.65 14.51
N ASN A 151 -3.32 10.97 15.70
CA ASN A 151 -3.10 9.99 16.76
C ASN A 151 -4.40 9.28 17.17
N TYR A 152 -5.50 10.02 17.29
CA TYR A 152 -6.82 9.44 17.53
C TYR A 152 -7.24 8.45 16.44
N SER A 153 -6.93 8.78 15.18
CA SER A 153 -7.27 7.93 14.03
C SER A 153 -6.39 6.68 13.95
N TYR A 154 -5.10 6.79 14.29
CA TYR A 154 -4.17 5.65 14.40
C TYR A 154 -4.64 4.67 15.48
N GLN A 155 -4.89 5.14 16.71
CA GLN A 155 -5.38 4.31 17.81
C GLN A 155 -6.69 3.57 17.49
N TRP A 156 -7.59 4.23 16.74
CA TRP A 156 -8.84 3.61 16.29
C TRP A 156 -8.60 2.44 15.32
N VAL A 157 -7.62 2.56 14.42
CA VAL A 157 -7.22 1.48 13.50
C VAL A 157 -6.51 0.36 14.29
N GLU A 158 -5.52 0.71 15.10
CA GLU A 158 -4.68 -0.23 15.84
C GLU A 158 -5.50 -1.17 16.72
N LYS A 159 -6.50 -0.63 17.40
CA LYS A 159 -7.39 -1.40 18.29
C LYS A 159 -7.99 -2.63 17.61
N LYS A 160 -8.15 -2.61 16.29
CA LYS A 160 -8.78 -3.69 15.54
C LYS A 160 -7.79 -4.61 14.84
N ILE A 161 -6.72 -4.07 14.26
CA ILE A 161 -5.93 -4.81 13.26
C ILE A 161 -4.42 -4.81 13.48
N ALA A 162 -3.88 -4.13 14.51
CA ALA A 162 -2.44 -4.04 14.70
C ALA A 162 -1.98 -4.82 15.93
N PHE A 163 -0.95 -5.64 15.77
CA PHE A 163 -0.40 -6.52 16.78
C PHE A 163 1.11 -6.35 16.90
N GLU A 164 1.68 -6.69 18.05
CA GLU A 164 3.12 -6.83 18.22
C GLU A 164 3.57 -8.21 17.68
N PRO A 165 4.46 -8.27 16.68
CA PRO A 165 4.91 -9.54 16.13
C PRO A 165 5.91 -10.25 17.08
N PRO A 166 5.92 -11.59 17.12
CA PRO A 166 7.00 -12.31 17.78
C PRO A 166 8.32 -12.11 17.03
N MET A 167 9.39 -11.82 17.75
CA MET A 167 10.74 -11.78 17.17
C MET A 167 11.37 -13.17 17.18
N LEU A 168 11.51 -13.74 15.98
CA LEU A 168 12.08 -15.06 15.77
C LEU A 168 13.59 -14.97 15.47
N GLN A 169 14.29 -16.10 15.35
CA GLN A 169 15.76 -16.16 15.36
C GLN A 169 16.41 -15.45 14.17
N TRP A 170 15.90 -15.65 12.94
CA TRP A 170 16.40 -15.00 11.73
C TRP A 170 16.25 -13.48 11.82
N GLN A 171 15.05 -13.03 12.20
CA GLN A 171 14.73 -11.60 12.33
C GLN A 171 15.59 -10.95 13.43
N SER A 172 15.76 -11.64 14.56
CA SER A 172 16.60 -11.18 15.66
C SER A 172 18.07 -11.08 15.26
N ALA A 173 18.60 -12.10 14.57
CA ALA A 173 19.97 -12.12 14.10
C ALA A 173 20.27 -10.96 13.15
N LEU A 174 19.35 -10.68 12.20
CA LEU A 174 19.56 -9.59 11.25
C LEU A 174 19.36 -8.21 11.89
N ARG A 175 18.38 -8.07 12.78
CA ARG A 175 18.21 -6.87 13.61
C ARG A 175 19.50 -6.54 14.36
N ASP A 176 20.09 -7.53 15.03
CA ASP A 176 21.32 -7.35 15.80
C ASP A 176 22.52 -7.11 14.88
N GLY A 177 22.55 -7.74 13.71
CA GLY A 177 23.53 -7.45 12.65
C GLY A 177 23.45 -6.02 12.13
N LEU A 178 22.27 -5.42 12.04
CA LEU A 178 22.12 -4.00 11.68
C LEU A 178 22.61 -3.07 12.78
N LEU A 179 22.46 -3.45 14.05
CA LEU A 179 23.05 -2.72 15.17
C LEU A 179 24.58 -2.77 15.11
N GLU A 180 25.16 -3.93 14.81
CA GLU A 180 26.61 -4.09 14.57
C GLU A 180 27.08 -3.26 13.36
N ALA A 181 26.28 -3.18 12.30
CA ALA A 181 26.54 -2.35 11.11
C ALA A 181 26.30 -0.85 11.33
N GLY A 182 25.93 -0.42 12.55
CA GLY A 182 25.82 0.99 12.93
C GLY A 182 24.43 1.62 12.70
N VAL A 183 23.39 0.84 12.42
CA VAL A 183 22.00 1.33 12.34
C VAL A 183 21.39 1.45 13.74
N LEU A 184 21.87 2.46 14.47
CA LEU A 184 21.58 2.73 15.87
C LEU A 184 20.57 3.87 16.05
N PRO A 185 19.86 3.94 17.20
CA PRO A 185 19.88 2.99 18.33
C PRO A 185 18.95 1.79 18.11
N ASN A 186 18.93 0.85 19.06
CA ASN A 186 17.83 -0.11 19.19
C ASN A 186 16.66 0.58 19.90
N ASN A 187 15.52 0.68 19.23
CA ASN A 187 14.33 1.35 19.74
C ASN A 187 13.28 0.39 20.32
N GLY A 188 13.53 -0.93 20.31
CA GLY A 188 12.54 -1.92 20.72
C GLY A 188 11.29 -1.89 19.83
N PHE A 189 10.15 -2.30 20.39
CA PHE A 189 8.85 -2.22 19.71
C PHE A 189 8.27 -0.82 19.79
N THR A 190 7.87 -0.29 18.64
CA THR A 190 7.08 0.94 18.54
C THR A 190 6.39 1.03 17.18
N PHE A 191 5.22 1.64 17.12
CA PHE A 191 4.61 2.00 15.84
C PHE A 191 5.29 3.21 15.19
N ASP A 192 5.96 4.06 15.97
CA ASP A 192 6.51 5.33 15.48
C ASP A 192 7.62 5.13 14.46
N HIS A 193 7.65 6.01 13.46
CA HIS A 193 8.73 6.06 12.49
C HIS A 193 9.91 6.85 13.06
N ILE A 194 10.99 6.15 13.39
CA ILE A 194 12.18 6.73 14.06
C ILE A 194 13.46 6.10 13.54
N TYR A 195 14.52 6.90 13.43
CA TYR A 195 15.84 6.42 13.00
C TYR A 195 16.41 5.36 13.96
N GLY A 196 17.19 4.44 13.41
CA GLY A 196 17.75 3.29 14.11
C GLY A 196 17.01 2.00 13.78
N THR A 197 17.21 0.98 14.58
CA THR A 197 16.59 -0.33 14.40
C THR A 197 15.39 -0.46 15.34
N LYS A 198 14.22 -0.81 14.80
CA LYS A 198 12.97 -0.98 15.59
C LYS A 198 12.21 -2.22 15.16
N ILE A 199 11.42 -2.76 16.08
CA ILE A 199 10.35 -3.72 15.80
C ILE A 199 9.09 -2.89 15.52
N GLY A 200 8.42 -3.17 14.41
CA GLY A 200 7.15 -2.53 14.06
C GLY A 200 5.96 -3.40 14.38
N GLY A 201 4.76 -2.91 14.11
CA GLY A 201 3.55 -3.72 14.21
C GLY A 201 3.38 -4.68 13.04
N THR A 202 2.41 -5.56 13.16
CA THR A 202 1.94 -6.45 12.11
C THR A 202 0.41 -6.44 12.07
N ILE A 203 -0.18 -6.75 10.91
CA ILE A 203 -1.61 -7.01 10.79
C ILE A 203 -1.97 -8.51 10.85
N PHE A 204 -0.99 -9.36 11.12
CA PHE A 204 -1.22 -10.78 11.40
C PHE A 204 -1.30 -10.99 12.91
N ASP A 205 -2.31 -11.72 13.38
CA ASP A 205 -2.44 -12.04 14.80
C ASP A 205 -1.54 -13.21 15.23
N GLY A 206 -1.69 -13.67 16.48
CA GLY A 206 -0.88 -14.74 17.05
C GLY A 206 -1.08 -16.12 16.39
N ASP A 207 -2.17 -16.30 15.64
CA ASP A 207 -2.49 -17.51 14.88
C ASP A 207 -2.15 -17.35 13.39
N ASP A 208 -1.41 -16.29 13.04
CA ASP A 208 -1.02 -15.92 11.68
C ASP A 208 -2.19 -15.52 10.75
N HIS A 209 -3.38 -15.30 11.32
CA HIS A 209 -4.52 -14.81 10.59
C HIS A 209 -4.38 -13.34 10.25
N ARG A 210 -4.69 -12.98 9.01
CA ARG A 210 -4.61 -11.60 8.54
C ARG A 210 -5.85 -10.79 8.96
N HIS A 211 -5.63 -9.63 9.55
CA HIS A 211 -6.63 -8.58 9.77
C HIS A 211 -6.43 -7.44 8.77
N THR A 212 -7.48 -7.07 8.05
CA THR A 212 -7.40 -6.15 6.88
C THR A 212 -8.16 -4.86 7.13
N ALA A 213 -8.03 -3.88 6.24
CA ALA A 213 -8.88 -2.68 6.29
C ALA A 213 -10.38 -3.00 6.20
N ALA A 214 -10.77 -4.15 5.62
CA ALA A 214 -12.16 -4.57 5.58
C ALA A 214 -12.72 -4.92 6.98
N ASP A 215 -11.87 -5.28 7.95
CA ASP A 215 -12.29 -5.53 9.33
C ASP A 215 -12.62 -4.23 10.08
N LEU A 216 -12.21 -3.07 9.56
CA LEU A 216 -12.61 -1.77 10.10
C LEU A 216 -14.07 -1.43 9.78
N LEU A 217 -14.72 -2.19 8.87
CA LEU A 217 -16.15 -2.07 8.61
C LEU A 217 -17.02 -2.60 9.76
N GLU A 218 -16.46 -3.34 10.72
CA GLU A 218 -17.19 -3.67 11.97
C GLU A 218 -17.62 -2.42 12.75
N TYR A 219 -16.93 -1.30 12.55
CA TYR A 219 -17.29 -0.02 13.16
C TYR A 219 -18.38 0.73 12.39
N ALA A 220 -18.83 0.22 11.23
CA ALA A 220 -19.87 0.87 10.44
C ALA A 220 -21.26 0.71 11.07
N ASN A 221 -22.16 1.63 10.74
CA ASN A 221 -23.58 1.48 11.04
C ASN A 221 -24.24 0.65 9.92
N PRO A 222 -24.67 -0.60 10.20
CA PRO A 222 -25.16 -1.51 9.15
C PRO A 222 -26.43 -1.02 8.45
N TYR A 223 -27.19 -0.11 9.06
CA TYR A 223 -28.41 0.47 8.46
C TYR A 223 -28.15 1.67 7.57
N ARG A 224 -26.91 2.19 7.55
CA ARG A 224 -26.53 3.41 6.83
C ARG A 224 -25.40 3.19 5.83
N ILE A 225 -24.92 1.97 5.71
CA ILE A 225 -23.90 1.60 4.73
C ILE A 225 -24.45 0.52 3.80
N LYS A 226 -24.02 0.57 2.55
CA LYS A 226 -24.09 -0.54 1.61
C LYS A 226 -22.76 -0.68 0.91
N VAL A 227 -22.31 -1.91 0.71
CA VAL A 227 -21.10 -2.25 -0.03
C VAL A 227 -21.49 -3.17 -1.18
N TYR A 228 -21.19 -2.77 -2.41
CA TYR A 228 -21.32 -3.65 -3.57
C TYR A 228 -19.95 -4.13 -4.04
N LEU A 229 -19.77 -5.46 -4.02
CA LEU A 229 -18.63 -6.18 -4.58
C LEU A 229 -18.82 -6.38 -6.09
N HIS A 230 -17.71 -6.65 -6.78
CA HIS A 230 -17.68 -6.79 -8.24
C HIS A 230 -18.33 -5.60 -8.99
N ALA A 231 -18.32 -4.41 -8.37
CA ALA A 231 -18.87 -3.17 -8.89
C ALA A 231 -17.79 -2.36 -9.59
N THR A 232 -17.70 -2.45 -10.91
CA THR A 232 -16.73 -1.68 -11.69
C THR A 232 -17.28 -0.29 -12.01
N VAL A 233 -16.81 0.74 -11.31
CA VAL A 233 -17.17 2.13 -11.63
C VAL A 233 -16.54 2.54 -12.96
N GLU A 234 -17.37 2.91 -13.93
CA GLU A 234 -16.91 3.33 -15.26
C GLU A 234 -16.66 4.83 -15.34
N LYS A 235 -17.52 5.62 -14.69
CA LYS A 235 -17.51 7.08 -14.85
C LYS A 235 -18.19 7.81 -13.70
N ILE A 236 -17.68 9.00 -13.39
CA ILE A 236 -18.35 10.00 -12.55
C ILE A 236 -19.26 10.86 -13.44
N ILE A 237 -20.48 11.09 -12.98
CA ILE A 237 -21.50 11.89 -13.67
C ILE A 237 -21.39 13.33 -13.16
N PHE A 238 -21.42 14.30 -14.06
CA PHE A 238 -21.31 15.72 -13.73
C PHE A 238 -22.50 16.52 -14.23
N GLU A 239 -22.89 17.51 -13.42
CA GLU A 239 -23.70 18.63 -13.88
C GLU A 239 -22.77 19.78 -14.29
N THR A 240 -22.94 20.26 -15.52
CA THR A 240 -22.30 21.48 -15.99
C THR A 240 -23.38 22.51 -16.27
N LYS A 241 -23.66 23.43 -15.33
CA LYS A 241 -24.51 24.58 -15.64
C LYS A 241 -23.65 25.71 -16.21
N VAL A 242 -24.17 26.37 -17.23
CA VAL A 242 -23.56 27.57 -17.82
C VAL A 242 -23.36 28.60 -16.68
N PHE A 243 -22.14 29.12 -16.55
CA PHE A 243 -21.70 30.04 -15.48
C PHE A 243 -21.57 29.47 -14.05
N SER A 244 -21.67 28.15 -13.85
CA SER A 244 -21.44 27.51 -12.54
C SER A 244 -20.20 26.62 -12.54
N ARG A 245 -19.70 26.29 -11.34
CA ARG A 245 -18.66 25.25 -11.19
C ARG A 245 -19.26 23.88 -11.50
N THR A 246 -18.48 23.05 -12.19
CA THR A 246 -18.82 21.63 -12.41
C THR A 246 -19.02 20.94 -11.06
N ARG A 247 -20.13 20.21 -10.91
CA ARG A 247 -20.43 19.44 -9.69
C ARG A 247 -20.61 17.96 -10.03
N ALA A 248 -19.94 17.08 -9.29
CA ALA A 248 -20.23 15.65 -9.35
C ALA A 248 -21.66 15.39 -8.86
N GLN A 249 -22.41 14.54 -9.56
CA GLN A 249 -23.78 14.16 -9.21
C GLN A 249 -23.90 12.70 -8.78
N GLY A 250 -22.92 11.87 -9.08
CA GLY A 250 -22.99 10.44 -8.85
C GLY A 250 -22.03 9.69 -9.76
N VAL A 251 -22.26 8.40 -9.92
CA VAL A 251 -21.43 7.49 -10.70
C VAL A 251 -22.29 6.50 -11.48
N VAL A 252 -21.75 6.03 -12.60
CA VAL A 252 -22.22 4.81 -13.27
C VAL A 252 -21.25 3.69 -12.97
N PHE A 253 -21.77 2.55 -12.55
CA PHE A 253 -21.00 1.33 -12.36
C PHE A 253 -21.67 0.15 -13.05
N GLU A 254 -20.86 -0.84 -13.39
CA GLU A 254 -21.28 -2.07 -14.04
C GLU A 254 -21.06 -3.25 -13.11
N ASP A 255 -22.03 -4.16 -13.03
CA ASP A 255 -21.91 -5.42 -12.30
C ASP A 255 -21.15 -6.49 -13.11
N GLU A 256 -21.02 -7.69 -12.55
CA GLU A 256 -20.39 -8.84 -13.22
C GLU A 256 -21.17 -9.37 -14.43
N LEU A 257 -22.47 -9.07 -14.51
CA LEU A 257 -23.37 -9.48 -15.59
C LEU A 257 -23.39 -8.46 -16.75
N GLY A 258 -22.64 -7.36 -16.64
CA GLY A 258 -22.61 -6.28 -17.62
C GLY A 258 -23.78 -5.30 -17.52
N LYS A 259 -24.59 -5.38 -16.45
CA LYS A 259 -25.69 -4.45 -16.20
C LYS A 259 -25.16 -3.17 -15.59
N LYS A 260 -25.66 -2.03 -16.06
CA LYS A 260 -25.30 -0.71 -15.56
C LYS A 260 -26.25 -0.24 -14.46
N HIS A 261 -25.67 0.45 -13.49
CA HIS A 261 -26.33 1.01 -12.32
C HIS A 261 -25.90 2.45 -12.11
N TRP A 262 -26.81 3.29 -11.64
CA TRP A 262 -26.61 4.70 -11.36
C TRP A 262 -26.76 4.97 -9.87
N ALA A 263 -25.63 5.24 -9.20
CA ALA A 263 -25.65 5.74 -7.83
C ALA A 263 -25.50 7.26 -7.85
N LEU A 264 -26.51 7.96 -7.36
CA LEU A 264 -26.60 9.42 -7.38
C LEU A 264 -26.44 9.98 -5.96
N LEU A 265 -25.94 11.20 -5.87
CA LEU A 265 -25.91 11.95 -4.63
C LEU A 265 -27.31 12.44 -4.26
N THR A 266 -27.61 12.50 -2.97
CA THR A 266 -28.83 13.18 -2.52
C THR A 266 -28.79 14.67 -2.87
N LYS A 267 -29.93 15.35 -2.70
CA LYS A 267 -30.04 16.80 -2.91
C LYS A 267 -29.33 17.64 -1.84
N ASP A 268 -28.74 17.04 -0.80
CA ASP A 268 -27.92 17.77 0.15
C ASP A 268 -26.65 18.31 -0.55
N TYR A 269 -26.41 19.62 -0.40
CA TYR A 269 -25.23 20.27 -0.97
C TYR A 269 -23.92 19.71 -0.41
N LYS A 270 -23.96 19.04 0.75
CA LYS A 270 -22.84 18.37 1.41
C LYS A 270 -22.68 16.90 1.02
N SER A 271 -23.50 16.38 0.11
CA SER A 271 -23.29 15.05 -0.46
C SER A 271 -22.13 15.09 -1.46
N GLU A 272 -21.25 14.09 -1.40
CA GLU A 272 -20.01 14.06 -2.17
C GLU A 272 -19.70 12.67 -2.73
N VAL A 273 -19.10 12.62 -3.92
CA VAL A 273 -18.41 11.43 -4.44
C VAL A 273 -16.97 11.48 -3.93
N ILE A 274 -16.45 10.37 -3.41
CA ILE A 274 -15.10 10.27 -2.88
C ILE A 274 -14.37 9.11 -3.55
N LEU A 275 -13.25 9.41 -4.22
CA LEU A 275 -12.38 8.38 -4.78
C LEU A 275 -11.43 7.86 -3.71
N SER A 276 -11.42 6.54 -3.52
CA SER A 276 -10.46 5.79 -2.71
C SER A 276 -9.95 4.57 -3.49
N ALA A 277 -9.81 4.74 -4.82
CA ALA A 277 -9.45 3.69 -5.78
C ALA A 277 -7.93 3.48 -5.94
N GLY A 278 -7.14 4.12 -5.08
CA GLY A 278 -5.69 3.97 -4.99
C GLY A 278 -4.91 4.79 -6.03
N ALA A 279 -3.59 4.74 -5.93
CA ALA A 279 -2.64 5.50 -6.76
C ALA A 279 -2.82 5.31 -8.27
N LEU A 280 -3.36 4.16 -8.70
CA LEU A 280 -3.64 3.90 -10.11
C LEU A 280 -5.11 4.14 -10.48
N GLY A 281 -6.05 3.65 -9.66
CA GLY A 281 -7.48 3.71 -9.97
C GLY A 281 -8.06 5.12 -9.92
N SER A 282 -7.64 5.93 -8.94
CA SER A 282 -8.16 7.29 -8.77
C SER A 282 -7.83 8.23 -9.95
N PRO A 283 -6.56 8.38 -10.39
CA PRO A 283 -6.25 9.19 -11.57
C PRO A 283 -6.83 8.59 -12.86
N GLN A 284 -6.84 7.26 -13.02
CA GLN A 284 -7.47 6.61 -14.18
C GLN A 284 -8.95 6.98 -14.28
N LEU A 285 -9.72 6.85 -13.19
CA LEU A 285 -11.14 7.13 -13.20
C LEU A 285 -11.46 8.60 -13.42
N LEU A 286 -10.65 9.52 -12.86
CA LEU A 286 -10.79 10.95 -13.19
C LEU A 286 -10.65 11.20 -14.70
N MET A 287 -9.64 10.61 -15.33
CA MET A 287 -9.42 10.77 -16.77
C MET A 287 -10.56 10.17 -17.58
N LEU A 288 -11.01 8.95 -17.27
CA LEU A 288 -12.19 8.33 -17.91
C LEU A 288 -13.47 9.19 -17.72
N SER A 289 -13.53 9.92 -16.63
CA SER A 289 -14.62 10.85 -16.30
C SER A 289 -14.49 12.24 -16.96
N GLY A 290 -13.39 12.50 -17.67
CA GLY A 290 -13.16 13.77 -18.38
C GLY A 290 -12.44 14.83 -17.55
N ILE A 291 -11.84 14.47 -16.41
CA ILE A 291 -10.99 15.35 -15.59
C ILE A 291 -9.54 14.88 -15.74
N GLY A 292 -8.71 15.66 -16.45
CA GLY A 292 -7.33 15.30 -16.70
C GLY A 292 -6.68 16.09 -17.83
N PRO A 293 -5.49 15.70 -18.31
CA PRO A 293 -4.79 16.41 -19.38
C PRO A 293 -5.61 16.42 -20.68
N SER A 294 -6.08 17.59 -21.10
CA SER A 294 -7.06 17.71 -22.19
C SER A 294 -6.61 17.09 -23.52
N GLN A 295 -5.32 17.12 -23.84
CA GLN A 295 -4.78 16.49 -25.05
C GLN A 295 -4.95 14.96 -25.01
N GLN A 296 -4.65 14.33 -23.86
CA GLN A 296 -4.80 12.89 -23.68
C GLN A 296 -6.27 12.50 -23.73
N LEU A 297 -7.15 13.26 -23.07
CA LEU A 297 -8.60 13.00 -23.10
C LEU A 297 -9.16 13.05 -24.53
N LYS A 298 -8.79 14.08 -25.31
CA LYS A 298 -9.21 14.22 -26.71
C LYS A 298 -8.71 13.07 -27.58
N LYS A 299 -7.49 12.55 -27.34
CA LYS A 299 -6.94 11.39 -28.07
C LYS A 299 -7.81 10.15 -27.93
N PHE A 300 -8.47 9.95 -26.79
CA PHE A 300 -9.39 8.84 -26.56
C PHE A 300 -10.86 9.19 -26.84
N GLY A 301 -11.16 10.37 -27.39
CA GLY A 301 -12.55 10.80 -27.63
C GLY A 301 -13.34 11.13 -26.36
N ILE A 302 -12.66 11.32 -25.23
CA ILE A 302 -13.28 11.64 -23.94
C ILE A 302 -13.61 13.13 -23.90
N LYS A 303 -14.88 13.45 -23.67
CA LYS A 303 -15.33 14.84 -23.45
C LYS A 303 -14.60 15.42 -22.23
N VAL A 304 -13.88 16.52 -22.44
CA VAL A 304 -13.20 17.26 -21.37
C VAL A 304 -14.25 17.97 -20.50
N VAL A 305 -14.36 17.54 -19.25
CA VAL A 305 -15.14 18.18 -18.20
C VAL A 305 -14.31 19.27 -17.54
N LYS A 306 -13.06 18.95 -17.20
CA LYS A 306 -12.09 19.88 -16.64
C LYS A 306 -10.69 19.53 -17.13
N ASP A 307 -10.02 20.49 -17.77
CA ASP A 307 -8.59 20.35 -18.03
C ASP A 307 -7.84 20.47 -16.71
N GLN A 308 -7.19 19.36 -16.33
CA GLN A 308 -6.38 19.25 -15.12
C GLN A 308 -5.09 18.50 -15.48
N PRO A 309 -4.06 19.20 -15.97
CA PRO A 309 -2.84 18.57 -16.50
C PRO A 309 -2.03 17.81 -15.44
N MET A 310 -2.30 18.05 -14.14
CA MET A 310 -1.59 17.37 -13.06
C MET A 310 -2.18 16.00 -12.69
N VAL A 311 -3.35 15.62 -13.21
CA VAL A 311 -3.88 14.25 -13.01
C VAL A 311 -2.98 13.25 -13.72
N GLY A 312 -2.60 12.19 -13.01
CA GLY A 312 -1.66 11.17 -13.45
C GLY A 312 -0.19 11.57 -13.28
N GLN A 313 0.13 12.81 -12.88
CA GLN A 313 1.52 13.29 -12.80
C GLN A 313 2.13 13.14 -11.40
N GLY A 314 3.46 13.00 -11.36
CA GLY A 314 4.20 12.85 -10.10
C GLY A 314 3.87 11.54 -9.40
N LEU A 315 3.79 10.47 -10.19
CA LEU A 315 3.66 9.11 -9.69
C LEU A 315 5.04 8.62 -9.26
N VAL A 316 5.12 8.02 -8.08
CA VAL A 316 6.38 7.62 -7.46
C VAL A 316 6.24 6.17 -7.02
N ASP A 317 7.29 5.38 -7.19
CA ASP A 317 7.44 4.08 -6.53
C ASP A 317 8.81 4.04 -5.86
N ASN A 318 8.85 3.53 -4.63
CA ASN A 318 10.10 3.39 -3.89
C ASN A 318 10.90 2.22 -4.48
N PRO A 319 12.12 2.45 -5.00
CA PRO A 319 12.98 1.36 -5.46
C PRO A 319 13.25 0.35 -4.34
N LEU A 320 13.14 -0.93 -4.69
CA LEU A 320 13.53 -2.07 -3.85
C LEU A 320 14.70 -2.80 -4.50
N ASN A 321 15.72 -3.10 -3.73
CA ASN A 321 16.74 -4.07 -4.09
C ASN A 321 16.83 -5.14 -3.01
N VAL A 322 17.23 -6.35 -3.38
CA VAL A 322 17.17 -7.49 -2.47
C VAL A 322 18.48 -8.27 -2.42
N LEU A 323 18.76 -8.89 -1.28
CA LEU A 323 19.74 -9.97 -1.15
C LEU A 323 18.99 -11.25 -0.80
N LEU A 324 19.28 -12.34 -1.51
CA LEU A 324 18.80 -13.67 -1.15
C LEU A 324 19.92 -14.38 -0.40
N VAL A 325 19.65 -14.80 0.83
CA VAL A 325 20.63 -15.43 1.71
C VAL A 325 20.18 -16.85 2.05
N PRO A 326 20.75 -17.88 1.39
CA PRO A 326 20.57 -19.28 1.78
C PRO A 326 21.17 -19.54 3.16
N SER A 327 20.50 -20.39 3.94
CA SER A 327 20.87 -20.66 5.33
C SER A 327 21.33 -22.10 5.57
N PRO A 328 22.44 -22.33 6.30
CA PRO A 328 22.82 -23.66 6.81
C PRO A 328 21.85 -24.14 7.90
N SER A 329 21.31 -23.21 8.67
CA SER A 329 20.35 -23.49 9.75
C SER A 329 18.91 -23.44 9.22
N PRO A 330 17.97 -24.24 9.77
CA PRO A 330 16.55 -24.06 9.52
C PRO A 330 16.10 -22.63 9.84
N VAL A 331 15.15 -22.11 9.07
CA VAL A 331 14.58 -20.77 9.28
C VAL A 331 13.07 -20.86 9.43
N GLU A 332 12.54 -20.09 10.38
CA GLU A 332 11.11 -19.89 10.51
C GLU A 332 10.49 -19.15 9.32
N LEU A 333 9.18 -19.31 9.16
CA LEU A 333 8.39 -18.42 8.33
C LEU A 333 8.23 -17.09 9.07
N SER A 334 8.81 -16.03 8.53
CA SER A 334 8.62 -14.67 9.03
C SER A 334 8.47 -13.72 7.86
N LEU A 335 7.50 -12.81 7.96
CA LEU A 335 7.47 -11.61 7.13
C LEU A 335 8.19 -10.47 7.87
N VAL A 336 8.05 -9.24 7.37
CA VAL A 336 8.70 -8.06 7.93
C VAL A 336 8.14 -7.78 9.32
N SER A 337 9.00 -7.84 10.34
CA SER A 337 8.66 -7.57 11.75
C SER A 337 9.51 -6.45 12.36
N PHE A 338 10.70 -6.21 11.79
CA PHE A 338 11.59 -5.12 12.17
C PHE A 338 12.03 -4.33 10.94
N VAL A 339 12.59 -3.16 11.18
CA VAL A 339 13.22 -2.33 10.15
C VAL A 339 14.41 -1.56 10.70
N GLY A 340 15.49 -1.51 9.93
CA GLY A 340 16.61 -0.58 10.11
C GLY A 340 16.38 0.69 9.32
N ILE A 341 16.15 1.81 10.00
CA ILE A 341 15.86 3.12 9.40
C ILE A 341 17.13 3.96 9.41
N THR A 342 17.76 4.12 8.25
CA THR A 342 19.04 4.82 8.13
C THR A 342 18.88 6.32 7.92
N ARG A 343 19.87 7.09 8.38
CA ARG A 343 19.88 8.55 8.20
C ARG A 343 20.14 8.99 6.77
N PHE A 344 20.80 8.15 5.97
CA PHE A 344 21.10 8.45 4.57
C PHE A 344 19.92 8.14 3.63
N GLY A 345 18.83 7.57 4.12
CA GLY A 345 17.59 7.42 3.36
C GLY A 345 17.39 6.04 2.74
N SER A 346 17.66 4.97 3.49
CA SER A 346 17.25 3.61 3.15
C SER A 346 16.61 2.92 4.34
N TYR A 347 15.75 1.95 4.05
CA TYR A 347 15.16 1.05 5.03
C TYR A 347 15.62 -0.37 4.74
N ILE A 348 16.11 -1.06 5.77
CA ILE A 348 16.55 -2.46 5.67
C ILE A 348 15.58 -3.36 6.45
N GLU A 349 14.96 -4.30 5.75
CA GLU A 349 13.91 -5.19 6.26
C GLU A 349 14.22 -6.63 5.83
N ALA A 350 13.52 -7.62 6.36
CA ALA A 350 13.68 -9.00 5.88
C ALA A 350 12.45 -9.89 6.05
N CYS A 351 12.40 -10.93 5.23
CA CYS A 351 11.55 -12.10 5.44
C CYS A 351 12.39 -13.38 5.37
N SER A 352 11.84 -14.48 5.90
CA SER A 352 12.51 -15.79 5.93
C SER A 352 11.50 -16.92 5.78
N GLY A 353 11.97 -18.07 5.29
CA GLY A 353 11.17 -19.29 5.26
C GLY A 353 9.87 -19.17 4.47
N ILE A 354 9.82 -18.25 3.50
CA ILE A 354 8.67 -17.99 2.63
C ILE A 354 8.56 -19.05 1.54
N SER A 355 7.34 -19.32 1.09
CA SER A 355 7.07 -20.19 -0.05
C SER A 355 7.01 -19.41 -1.35
N PHE A 356 7.74 -19.88 -2.35
CA PHE A 356 7.67 -19.40 -3.73
C PHE A 356 6.76 -20.28 -4.59
N THR A 357 6.44 -19.78 -5.78
CA THR A 357 5.88 -20.65 -6.82
C THR A 357 6.96 -21.62 -7.33
N PRO A 358 6.58 -22.81 -7.85
CA PRO A 358 7.56 -23.79 -8.34
C PRO A 358 8.52 -23.26 -9.42
N SER A 359 8.08 -22.30 -10.25
CA SER A 359 8.94 -21.68 -11.27
C SER A 359 10.05 -20.81 -10.65
N TRP A 360 9.73 -20.09 -9.58
CA TRP A 360 10.69 -19.29 -8.83
C TRP A 360 11.68 -20.16 -8.07
N SER A 361 11.22 -21.21 -7.39
CA SER A 361 12.10 -22.17 -6.71
C SER A 361 13.16 -22.76 -7.66
N ARG A 362 12.75 -23.17 -8.87
CA ARG A 362 13.69 -23.65 -9.90
C ARG A 362 14.68 -22.59 -10.36
N SER A 363 14.24 -21.34 -10.50
CA SER A 363 15.10 -20.22 -10.94
C SER A 363 16.18 -19.92 -9.90
N VAL A 364 15.80 -19.88 -8.62
CA VAL A 364 16.72 -19.72 -7.48
C VAL A 364 17.73 -20.84 -7.45
N ALA A 365 17.29 -22.08 -7.56
CA ALA A 365 18.20 -23.20 -7.50
C ALA A 365 19.18 -23.27 -8.69
N LYS A 366 18.72 -22.91 -9.90
CA LYS A 366 19.59 -22.79 -11.07
C LYS A 366 20.65 -21.70 -10.88
N ALA A 367 20.26 -20.55 -10.34
CA ALA A 367 21.18 -19.45 -10.08
C ALA A 367 22.20 -19.82 -8.98
N LEU A 368 21.78 -20.51 -7.92
CA LEU A 368 22.68 -21.07 -6.91
C LEU A 368 23.67 -22.06 -7.54
N ALA A 369 23.20 -23.04 -8.32
CA ALA A 369 24.07 -24.01 -8.97
C ALA A 369 25.11 -23.35 -9.89
N ALA A 370 24.73 -22.29 -10.62
CA ALA A 370 25.64 -21.56 -11.51
C ALA A 370 26.78 -20.86 -10.77
N ILE A 371 26.51 -20.26 -9.61
CA ILE A 371 27.55 -19.63 -8.78
C ILE A 371 28.49 -20.67 -8.19
N LEU A 372 27.93 -21.81 -7.78
CA LEU A 372 28.65 -22.84 -7.05
C LEU A 372 29.54 -23.73 -7.95
N ASN A 373 29.27 -23.75 -9.27
CA ASN A 373 30.05 -24.49 -10.26
C ASN A 373 31.31 -23.76 -10.77
N GLN A 374 31.72 -22.63 -10.16
CA GLN A 374 32.91 -21.90 -10.61
C GLN A 374 34.25 -22.59 -10.27
N THR A 375 34.27 -23.70 -9.49
CA THR A 375 35.41 -24.66 -9.38
C THR A 375 34.95 -26.08 -8.95
N GLU A 376 35.58 -27.15 -9.45
CA GLU A 376 35.25 -28.56 -9.12
C GLU A 376 35.46 -28.94 -7.64
N GLN A 377 36.39 -28.29 -6.93
CA GLN A 377 36.62 -28.54 -5.48
C GLN A 377 35.56 -27.89 -4.58
N SER A 378 34.92 -26.82 -5.03
CA SER A 378 33.86 -26.14 -4.27
C SER A 378 32.58 -26.97 -4.29
N SER A 379 32.19 -27.50 -5.46
CA SER A 379 30.95 -28.28 -5.61
C SER A 379 30.88 -29.48 -4.66
N THR A 380 31.97 -30.21 -4.44
CA THR A 380 32.00 -31.40 -3.56
C THR A 380 31.78 -31.06 -2.08
N LYS A 381 32.39 -29.97 -1.59
CA LYS A 381 32.23 -29.49 -0.21
C LYS A 381 30.82 -28.94 0.04
N LEU A 382 30.21 -28.33 -0.98
CA LEU A 382 28.88 -27.74 -0.92
C LEU A 382 27.74 -28.77 -0.97
N PHE A 383 27.92 -29.88 -1.70
CA PHE A 383 27.03 -31.05 -1.60
C PHE A 383 27.08 -31.68 -0.20
N GLN A 384 28.27 -31.73 0.43
CA GLN A 384 28.44 -32.20 1.80
C GLN A 384 27.82 -31.26 2.84
N GLU A 385 27.84 -29.94 2.60
CA GLU A 385 27.21 -28.92 3.47
C GLU A 385 25.70 -28.74 3.23
N GLY A 386 25.11 -29.44 2.24
CA GLY A 386 23.65 -29.48 2.02
C GLY A 386 23.07 -28.25 1.29
N ILE A 387 23.89 -27.45 0.62
CA ILE A 387 23.47 -26.23 -0.11
C ILE A 387 22.73 -26.57 -1.41
N LEU A 388 23.12 -27.65 -2.08
CA LEU A 388 22.54 -28.15 -3.32
C LEU A 388 21.96 -29.55 -3.08
N ASN A 389 20.71 -29.65 -2.63
CA ASN A 389 20.00 -30.94 -2.56
C ASN A 389 19.03 -31.06 -3.75
N PRO A 390 19.11 -32.10 -4.61
CA PRO A 390 18.14 -32.36 -5.66
C PRO A 390 16.68 -32.42 -5.15
N GLU A 391 16.44 -32.87 -3.92
CA GLU A 391 15.12 -32.86 -3.30
C GLU A 391 14.66 -31.45 -2.87
N SER A 392 15.59 -30.55 -2.52
CA SER A 392 15.26 -29.13 -2.22
C SER A 392 14.85 -28.33 -3.46
N LEU A 393 15.05 -28.87 -4.67
CA LEU A 393 14.54 -28.28 -5.92
C LEU A 393 13.02 -28.40 -6.05
N LEU A 394 12.41 -29.32 -5.29
CA LEU A 394 10.97 -29.56 -5.23
C LEU A 394 10.31 -28.83 -4.05
N ASP A 395 11.10 -28.37 -3.07
CA ASP A 395 10.58 -27.59 -1.95
C ASP A 395 10.24 -26.16 -2.42
N THR A 396 9.00 -25.77 -2.16
CA THR A 396 8.55 -24.40 -2.46
C THR A 396 9.00 -23.42 -1.38
N ARG A 397 9.33 -23.90 -0.19
CA ARG A 397 9.80 -23.08 0.93
C ARG A 397 11.31 -22.87 0.85
N ILE A 398 11.73 -21.61 0.90
CA ILE A 398 13.16 -21.28 0.90
C ILE A 398 13.78 -21.66 2.25
N ARG A 399 14.88 -22.41 2.22
CA ARG A 399 15.77 -22.58 3.38
C ARG A 399 16.74 -21.38 3.49
N GLY A 400 16.18 -20.23 3.85
CA GLY A 400 16.89 -18.95 3.93
C GLY A 400 15.93 -17.76 3.98
N GLY A 401 16.44 -16.58 3.70
CA GLY A 401 15.62 -15.37 3.71
C GLY A 401 16.03 -14.33 2.69
N ILE A 402 15.16 -13.34 2.52
CA ILE A 402 15.36 -12.20 1.66
C ILE A 402 15.53 -10.97 2.53
N ILE A 403 16.57 -10.20 2.24
CA ILE A 403 16.82 -8.90 2.85
C ILE A 403 16.44 -7.85 1.83
N PHE A 404 15.61 -6.92 2.25
CA PHE A 404 15.07 -5.84 1.45
C PHE A 404 15.84 -4.56 1.76
N GLU A 405 16.26 -3.86 0.72
CA GLU A 405 16.70 -2.47 0.76
C GLU A 405 15.65 -1.63 0.04
N LYS A 406 14.96 -0.76 0.78
CA LYS A 406 14.00 0.20 0.21
C LYS A 406 14.59 1.60 0.27
N VAL A 407 14.68 2.26 -0.88
CA VAL A 407 15.06 3.67 -0.95
C VAL A 407 13.94 4.57 -0.39
N LYS A 408 14.28 5.43 0.59
CA LYS A 408 13.39 6.43 1.18
C LYS A 408 13.24 7.63 0.24
N ASP A 409 12.00 8.11 0.10
CA ASP A 409 11.64 9.34 -0.63
C ASP A 409 12.44 9.54 -1.91
N PRO A 410 12.22 8.68 -2.91
CA PRO A 410 12.90 8.82 -4.19
C PRO A 410 12.54 10.16 -4.82
N ILE A 411 13.53 10.79 -5.44
CA ILE A 411 13.38 12.03 -6.20
C ILE A 411 12.78 11.69 -7.58
N SER A 412 13.18 10.54 -8.13
CA SER A 412 12.66 10.00 -9.37
C SER A 412 11.14 9.87 -9.31
N SER A 413 10.47 10.46 -10.28
CA SER A 413 9.02 10.38 -10.43
C SER A 413 8.66 10.27 -11.90
N GLY A 414 7.52 9.66 -12.17
CA GLY A 414 6.95 9.59 -13.50
C GLY A 414 5.47 9.93 -13.50
N TYR A 415 4.72 9.20 -14.30
CA TYR A 415 3.36 9.55 -14.66
C TYR A 415 2.53 8.33 -15.07
N LEU A 416 1.22 8.55 -15.10
CA LEU A 416 0.20 7.59 -15.48
C LEU A 416 -0.62 8.14 -16.64
N GLU A 417 -0.86 7.30 -17.64
CA GLU A 417 -1.72 7.61 -18.79
C GLU A 417 -2.73 6.51 -19.04
N LEU A 418 -3.87 6.90 -19.62
CA LEU A 418 -4.83 5.94 -20.13
C LEU A 418 -4.18 5.06 -21.20
N ARG A 419 -4.32 3.75 -21.03
CA ARG A 419 -3.99 2.76 -22.07
C ARG A 419 -5.13 2.65 -23.08
N ASN A 420 -6.36 2.62 -22.58
CA ASN A 420 -7.62 2.52 -23.30
C ASN A 420 -8.76 3.11 -22.43
N MET A 421 -10.01 2.95 -22.87
CA MET A 421 -11.20 3.41 -22.14
C MET A 421 -11.83 2.36 -21.21
N ASN A 422 -11.27 1.15 -21.12
CA ASN A 422 -11.80 0.09 -20.27
C ASN A 422 -11.30 0.30 -18.82
N PRO A 423 -12.19 0.59 -17.85
CA PRO A 423 -11.78 0.81 -16.46
C PRO A 423 -11.20 -0.45 -15.78
N ARG A 424 -11.41 -1.64 -16.34
CA ARG A 424 -10.89 -2.91 -15.80
C ARG A 424 -9.39 -3.09 -16.10
N ASP A 425 -8.90 -2.48 -17.17
CA ASP A 425 -7.52 -2.61 -17.60
C ASP A 425 -6.59 -1.71 -16.80
N ASN A 426 -5.33 -2.13 -16.63
CA ASN A 426 -4.32 -1.27 -16.02
C ASN A 426 -3.94 -0.11 -16.96
N PRO A 427 -3.77 1.12 -16.42
CA PRO A 427 -3.23 2.23 -17.20
C PRO A 427 -1.75 1.99 -17.55
N LYS A 428 -1.19 2.83 -18.42
CA LYS A 428 0.26 2.90 -18.62
C LYS A 428 0.89 3.66 -17.45
N VAL A 429 2.00 3.15 -16.94
CA VAL A 429 2.62 3.66 -15.70
C VAL A 429 4.13 3.73 -15.88
N THR A 430 4.72 4.90 -15.65
CA THR A 430 6.17 5.11 -15.64
C THR A 430 6.58 5.66 -14.28
N PHE A 431 7.64 5.14 -13.67
CA PHE A 431 8.17 5.62 -12.39
C PHE A 431 9.55 6.29 -12.51
N ASN A 432 10.28 6.01 -13.59
CA ASN A 432 11.63 6.51 -13.85
C ASN A 432 12.66 6.08 -12.79
N TYR A 433 12.62 4.82 -12.33
CA TYR A 433 13.52 4.34 -11.26
C TYR A 433 14.99 4.68 -11.55
N PHE A 434 15.64 5.32 -10.57
CA PHE A 434 17.04 5.77 -10.61
C PHE A 434 17.36 6.79 -11.70
N GLN A 435 16.37 7.53 -12.21
CA GLN A 435 16.63 8.69 -13.06
C GLN A 435 17.40 9.78 -12.30
N ALA A 436 17.09 9.99 -11.02
CA ALA A 436 17.88 10.83 -10.13
C ALA A 436 19.07 10.02 -9.55
N PRO A 437 20.32 10.49 -9.70
CA PRO A 437 21.49 9.77 -9.20
C PRO A 437 21.50 9.63 -7.67
N GLU A 438 20.84 10.53 -6.94
CA GLU A 438 20.72 10.46 -5.47
C GLU A 438 19.96 9.22 -5.00
N ASP A 439 18.93 8.81 -5.75
CA ASP A 439 18.18 7.59 -5.43
C ASP A 439 19.06 6.36 -5.58
N LEU A 440 19.93 6.36 -6.59
CA LEU A 440 20.89 5.28 -6.83
C LEU A 440 21.95 5.24 -5.73
N MET A 441 22.45 6.38 -5.29
CA MET A 441 23.40 6.46 -4.17
C MET A 441 22.81 5.92 -2.87
N LYS A 442 21.53 6.23 -2.57
CA LYS A 442 20.81 5.66 -1.42
C LYS A 442 20.78 4.13 -1.52
N CYS A 443 20.38 3.59 -2.68
CA CYS A 443 20.38 2.13 -2.90
C CYS A 443 21.75 1.51 -2.65
N VAL A 444 22.81 2.08 -3.24
CA VAL A 444 24.18 1.57 -3.08
C VAL A 444 24.60 1.54 -1.61
N HIS A 445 24.29 2.59 -0.85
CA HIS A 445 24.58 2.63 0.59
C HIS A 445 23.73 1.65 1.39
N GLY A 446 22.44 1.52 1.07
CA GLY A 446 21.55 0.57 1.70
C GLY A 446 21.99 -0.89 1.47
N VAL A 447 22.38 -1.24 0.24
CA VAL A 447 22.87 -2.58 -0.10
C VAL A 447 24.17 -2.88 0.63
N LYS A 448 25.08 -1.90 0.79
CA LYS A 448 26.30 -2.06 1.62
C LYS A 448 25.95 -2.40 3.07
N ILE A 449 25.05 -1.64 3.69
CA ILE A 449 24.60 -1.91 5.07
C ILE A 449 23.92 -3.28 5.19
N ALA A 450 23.11 -3.68 4.20
CA ALA A 450 22.51 -5.01 4.18
C ALA A 450 23.58 -6.12 4.12
N ILE A 451 24.63 -5.94 3.31
CA ILE A 451 25.78 -6.86 3.28
C ILE A 451 26.49 -6.87 4.65
N ASP A 452 26.81 -5.70 5.22
CA ASP A 452 27.51 -5.63 6.50
C ASP A 452 26.72 -6.35 7.61
N ALA A 453 25.39 -6.20 7.62
CA ALA A 453 24.52 -6.91 8.56
C ALA A 453 24.52 -8.44 8.35
N VAL A 454 24.56 -8.92 7.10
CA VAL A 454 24.69 -10.35 6.77
C VAL A 454 26.04 -10.94 7.21
N TYR A 455 27.10 -10.12 7.20
CA TYR A 455 28.45 -10.53 7.60
C TYR A 455 28.79 -10.23 9.06
N SER A 456 27.81 -9.70 9.81
CA SER A 456 27.92 -9.47 11.25
C SER A 456 28.12 -10.78 12.03
N LYS A 457 28.60 -10.64 13.27
CA LYS A 457 28.73 -11.79 14.18
C LYS A 457 27.36 -12.36 14.54
N SER A 458 26.37 -11.50 14.77
CA SER A 458 25.01 -11.93 15.12
C SER A 458 24.33 -12.76 14.04
N PHE A 459 24.70 -12.58 12.76
CA PHE A 459 24.10 -13.30 11.64
C PHE A 459 24.85 -14.56 11.20
N SER A 460 26.01 -14.87 11.79
CA SER A 460 26.92 -15.92 11.29
C SER A 460 26.28 -17.31 11.22
N ASN A 461 25.36 -17.65 12.14
CA ASN A 461 24.69 -18.96 12.18
C ASN A 461 23.72 -19.20 11.01
N PHE A 462 23.36 -18.14 10.29
CA PHE A 462 22.39 -18.16 9.18
C PHE A 462 23.04 -17.97 7.81
N ARG A 463 24.37 -17.90 7.75
CA ARG A 463 25.12 -17.71 6.51
C ARG A 463 26.16 -18.81 6.34
N TYR A 464 26.29 -19.33 5.13
CA TYR A 464 27.41 -20.19 4.78
C TYR A 464 28.70 -19.37 4.69
N GLU A 465 29.74 -19.77 5.44
CA GLU A 465 31.02 -19.05 5.48
C GLU A 465 31.68 -18.93 4.10
N ILE A 466 31.48 -19.93 3.24
CA ILE A 466 32.02 -20.00 1.88
C ILE A 466 31.38 -19.02 0.89
N LEU A 467 30.15 -18.54 1.17
CA LEU A 467 29.49 -17.57 0.30
C LEU A 467 30.07 -16.19 0.57
N SER A 468 30.62 -15.57 -0.48
CA SER A 468 31.11 -14.18 -0.47
C SER A 468 30.00 -13.18 -0.79
N ALA A 469 30.20 -11.89 -0.46
CA ALA A 469 29.20 -10.86 -0.73
C ALA A 469 28.92 -10.76 -2.24
N LYS A 470 29.98 -10.89 -3.06
CA LYS A 470 29.88 -10.94 -4.51
C LYS A 470 29.00 -12.12 -4.98
N ALA A 471 29.16 -13.30 -4.40
CA ALA A 471 28.33 -14.46 -4.74
C ALA A 471 26.83 -14.23 -4.44
N LEU A 472 26.51 -13.59 -3.31
CA LEU A 472 25.12 -13.23 -2.98
C LEU A 472 24.51 -12.23 -3.97
N LEU A 473 25.31 -11.27 -4.44
CA LEU A 473 24.88 -10.29 -5.43
C LEU A 473 24.69 -10.93 -6.81
N GLU A 474 25.62 -11.78 -7.25
CA GLU A 474 25.52 -12.53 -8.51
C GLU A 474 24.29 -13.44 -8.53
N LEU A 475 23.86 -13.97 -7.39
CA LEU A 475 22.67 -14.80 -7.28
C LEU A 475 21.44 -14.04 -7.75
N ILE A 476 21.28 -12.82 -7.26
CA ILE A 476 20.16 -11.94 -7.55
C ILE A 476 20.22 -11.44 -9.00
N VAL A 477 21.41 -11.06 -9.50
CA VAL A 477 21.59 -10.60 -10.89
C VAL A 477 21.18 -11.65 -11.92
N ASN A 478 21.24 -12.94 -11.57
CA ASN A 478 20.83 -14.04 -12.44
C ASN A 478 19.34 -14.42 -12.34
N LEU A 479 18.56 -13.81 -11.44
CA LEU A 479 17.12 -14.06 -11.31
C LEU A 479 16.29 -13.15 -12.22
N PRO A 480 15.18 -13.61 -12.81
CA PRO A 480 14.32 -12.82 -13.70
C PRO A 480 13.41 -11.83 -12.93
N LEU A 481 14.00 -10.93 -12.13
CA LEU A 481 13.26 -10.03 -11.23
C LEU A 481 12.46 -8.92 -11.94
N ASN A 482 12.87 -8.55 -13.15
CA ASN A 482 12.29 -7.49 -13.97
C ASN A 482 12.62 -7.72 -15.46
N GLN A 483 12.08 -6.88 -16.34
CA GLN A 483 12.32 -6.87 -17.79
C GLN A 483 13.36 -5.83 -18.21
N ARG A 484 14.13 -5.27 -17.27
CA ARG A 484 15.12 -4.24 -17.58
C ARG A 484 16.34 -4.85 -18.28
N PRO A 485 16.96 -4.12 -19.21
CA PRO A 485 18.26 -4.51 -19.77
C PRO A 485 19.30 -4.69 -18.66
N ARG A 486 20.10 -5.76 -18.75
CA ARG A 486 21.15 -6.07 -17.76
C ARG A 486 22.53 -5.88 -18.35
N HIS A 487 23.45 -5.43 -17.52
CA HIS A 487 24.83 -5.11 -17.90
C HIS A 487 25.79 -6.26 -17.56
N LEU A 488 25.42 -7.50 -17.91
CA LEU A 488 26.11 -8.73 -17.51
C LEU A 488 27.58 -8.84 -17.96
N THR A 489 27.95 -8.18 -19.05
CA THR A 489 29.31 -8.21 -19.63
C THR A 489 30.22 -7.10 -19.12
N SER A 490 29.70 -6.17 -18.32
CA SER A 490 30.46 -5.03 -17.79
C SER A 490 31.09 -5.34 -16.43
N ALA A 491 32.13 -4.59 -16.03
CA ALA A 491 32.72 -4.73 -14.69
C ALA A 491 31.64 -4.54 -13.60
N PHE A 492 31.59 -5.47 -12.65
CA PHE A 492 30.61 -5.47 -11.56
C PHE A 492 30.73 -4.20 -10.70
N SER A 493 29.60 -3.58 -10.38
CA SER A 493 29.51 -2.48 -9.41
C SER A 493 28.14 -2.49 -8.73
N LEU A 494 28.04 -1.89 -7.54
CA LEU A 494 26.78 -1.84 -6.80
C LEU A 494 25.74 -0.93 -7.47
N GLU A 495 26.18 0.08 -8.21
CA GLU A 495 25.30 0.93 -9.02
C GLU A 495 24.58 0.10 -10.08
N LYS A 496 25.32 -0.73 -10.82
CA LYS A 496 24.74 -1.62 -11.83
C LYS A 496 23.85 -2.69 -11.19
N PHE A 497 24.29 -3.25 -10.07
CA PHE A 497 23.45 -4.16 -9.29
C PHE A 497 22.10 -3.52 -8.94
N CYS A 498 22.10 -2.30 -8.39
CA CYS A 498 20.89 -1.56 -8.07
C CYS A 498 19.99 -1.39 -9.30
N MET A 499 20.54 -0.87 -10.41
CA MET A 499 19.79 -0.60 -11.64
C MET A 499 19.24 -1.85 -12.32
N ASP A 500 20.01 -2.93 -12.37
CA ASP A 500 19.66 -4.16 -13.10
C ASP A 500 18.65 -5.01 -12.32
N THR A 501 18.65 -4.92 -10.99
CA THR A 501 17.88 -5.82 -10.10
C THR A 501 16.71 -5.13 -9.41
N VAL A 502 16.47 -3.84 -9.70
CA VAL A 502 15.40 -3.06 -9.08
C VAL A 502 14.04 -3.75 -9.22
N MET A 503 13.32 -3.74 -8.11
CA MET A 503 11.94 -4.19 -7.97
C MET A 503 11.11 -3.05 -7.38
N THR A 504 9.79 -3.22 -7.42
CA THR A 504 8.88 -2.42 -6.60
C THR A 504 8.88 -2.96 -5.16
N ILE A 505 8.68 -2.08 -4.17
CA ILE A 505 8.25 -2.48 -2.82
C ILE A 505 6.72 -2.38 -2.66
N TRP A 506 5.99 -2.21 -3.77
CA TRP A 506 4.54 -2.04 -3.86
C TRP A 506 4.00 -0.84 -3.06
N HIS A 507 4.85 0.17 -2.81
CA HIS A 507 4.50 1.40 -2.08
C HIS A 507 4.35 2.60 -3.02
N TYR A 508 3.92 2.36 -4.25
CA TYR A 508 3.70 3.43 -5.22
C TYR A 508 2.54 4.35 -4.81
N HIS A 509 2.70 5.63 -5.11
CA HIS A 509 1.82 6.70 -4.66
C HIS A 509 1.87 7.90 -5.61
N GLY A 510 1.03 8.90 -5.38
CA GLY A 510 0.93 10.08 -6.24
C GLY A 510 -0.04 9.93 -7.42
N GLY A 511 0.04 10.83 -8.40
CA GLY A 511 -0.90 10.91 -9.52
C GLY A 511 -2.09 11.86 -9.29
N CYS A 512 -2.48 12.13 -8.03
CA CYS A 512 -3.51 13.11 -7.66
C CYS A 512 -3.06 14.01 -6.49
N ARG A 513 -1.81 14.45 -6.54
CA ARG A 513 -1.11 15.05 -5.39
C ARG A 513 -1.80 16.27 -4.76
N LEU A 514 -1.68 16.36 -3.44
CA LEU A 514 -2.07 17.52 -2.64
C LEU A 514 -1.46 18.83 -3.19
N GLY A 515 -2.26 19.88 -3.28
CA GLY A 515 -1.87 21.18 -3.83
C GLY A 515 -1.70 21.23 -5.36
N LYS A 516 -1.88 20.09 -6.06
CA LYS A 516 -1.79 20.01 -7.53
C LYS A 516 -3.12 19.56 -8.16
N VAL A 517 -3.74 18.52 -7.62
CA VAL A 517 -5.05 17.99 -8.07
C VAL A 517 -6.11 18.19 -7.02
N VAL A 518 -5.76 18.06 -5.74
CA VAL A 518 -6.66 18.27 -4.60
C VAL A 518 -6.19 19.40 -3.68
N ASP A 519 -7.12 20.06 -3.00
CA ASP A 519 -6.81 21.05 -1.96
C ASP A 519 -6.51 20.42 -0.59
N ARG A 520 -6.30 21.24 0.46
CA ARG A 520 -6.00 20.79 1.83
C ARG A 520 -7.16 20.04 2.51
N ASP A 521 -8.37 20.15 1.98
CA ASP A 521 -9.52 19.35 2.42
C ASP A 521 -9.76 18.16 1.47
N TYR A 522 -8.77 17.84 0.62
CA TYR A 522 -8.76 16.74 -0.33
C TYR A 522 -9.85 16.84 -1.41
N LYS A 523 -10.39 18.05 -1.65
CA LYS A 523 -11.37 18.32 -2.72
C LYS A 523 -10.66 18.51 -4.05
N VAL A 524 -11.23 17.94 -5.12
CA VAL A 524 -10.70 18.09 -6.47
C VAL A 524 -10.79 19.54 -6.92
N LEU A 525 -9.65 20.12 -7.31
CA LEU A 525 -9.56 21.54 -7.64
C LEU A 525 -10.45 21.89 -8.84
N GLY A 526 -11.41 22.78 -8.60
CA GLY A 526 -12.34 23.28 -9.62
C GLY A 526 -13.53 22.36 -9.91
N VAL A 527 -13.75 21.32 -9.10
CA VAL A 527 -14.91 20.43 -9.20
C VAL A 527 -15.56 20.30 -7.82
N GLU A 528 -16.85 20.61 -7.74
CA GLU A 528 -17.62 20.52 -6.51
C GLU A 528 -18.11 19.09 -6.24
N ALA A 529 -18.32 18.77 -4.96
CA ALA A 529 -18.81 17.47 -4.49
C ALA A 529 -17.95 16.28 -4.90
N LEU A 530 -16.63 16.49 -5.05
CA LEU A 530 -15.67 15.47 -5.44
C LEU A 530 -14.41 15.56 -4.59
N ARG A 531 -14.05 14.46 -3.92
CA ARG A 531 -12.79 14.33 -3.15
C ARG A 531 -12.00 13.10 -3.56
N ILE A 532 -10.74 13.05 -3.16
CA ILE A 532 -9.88 11.87 -3.31
C ILE A 532 -9.21 11.62 -1.95
N VAL A 533 -9.38 10.43 -1.40
CA VAL A 533 -8.83 10.03 -0.10
C VAL A 533 -8.20 8.65 -0.26
N ASP A 534 -6.95 8.63 -0.70
CA ASP A 534 -6.08 7.45 -0.80
C ASP A 534 -4.61 7.88 -1.07
N GLY A 535 -3.73 6.90 -1.28
CA GLY A 535 -2.31 7.12 -1.56
C GLY A 535 -2.01 7.91 -2.86
N SER A 536 -2.99 8.12 -3.75
CA SER A 536 -2.77 8.97 -4.94
C SER A 536 -2.52 10.44 -4.59
N THR A 537 -2.93 10.85 -3.38
CA THR A 537 -2.83 12.23 -2.91
C THR A 537 -1.48 12.57 -2.27
N PHE A 538 -0.67 11.55 -1.99
CA PHE A 538 0.62 11.71 -1.32
C PHE A 538 1.63 12.44 -2.19
N THR A 539 2.42 13.32 -1.58
CA THR A 539 3.52 14.05 -2.22
C THR A 539 4.88 13.37 -2.04
N SER A 540 4.98 12.47 -1.06
CA SER A 540 6.16 11.67 -0.71
C SER A 540 5.71 10.36 -0.04
N SER A 541 6.63 9.44 0.20
CA SER A 541 6.33 8.19 0.90
C SER A 541 6.14 8.52 2.39
N PRO A 542 5.08 8.06 3.06
CA PRO A 542 4.84 8.42 4.46
C PRO A 542 5.84 7.76 5.44
N GLY A 543 6.70 6.84 5.01
CA GLY A 543 7.64 6.17 5.89
C GLY A 543 8.09 4.80 5.34
N THR A 544 8.31 3.85 6.25
CA THR A 544 8.73 2.47 5.94
C THR A 544 7.62 1.69 5.22
N ASN A 545 6.39 1.72 5.75
CA ASN A 545 5.21 1.14 5.12
C ASN A 545 4.03 2.12 5.18
N PRO A 546 3.30 2.35 4.08
CA PRO A 546 2.23 3.35 4.03
C PRO A 546 0.89 2.87 4.58
N GLN A 547 0.68 1.57 4.85
CA GLN A 547 -0.67 1.04 5.07
C GLN A 547 -1.39 1.69 6.25
N ALA A 548 -0.70 1.86 7.38
CA ALA A 548 -1.27 2.44 8.58
C ALA A 548 -1.70 3.88 8.32
N THR A 549 -0.85 4.65 7.63
CA THR A 549 -1.11 6.04 7.25
C THR A 549 -2.28 6.16 6.28
N VAL A 550 -2.43 5.23 5.34
CA VAL A 550 -3.56 5.23 4.40
C VAL A 550 -4.89 4.89 5.11
N MET A 551 -4.88 3.95 6.07
CA MET A 551 -6.07 3.65 6.89
C MET A 551 -6.42 4.82 7.81
N MET A 552 -5.41 5.38 8.48
CA MET A 552 -5.52 6.56 9.33
C MET A 552 -6.11 7.74 8.55
N LEU A 553 -5.64 7.98 7.32
CA LEU A 553 -6.16 9.05 6.47
C LEU A 553 -7.66 8.88 6.18
N GLY A 554 -8.11 7.66 5.88
CA GLY A 554 -9.53 7.38 5.65
C GLY A 554 -10.39 7.75 6.86
N ARG A 555 -9.98 7.33 8.06
CA ARG A 555 -10.64 7.67 9.34
C ARG A 555 -10.60 9.18 9.61
N TYR A 556 -9.41 9.79 9.49
CA TYR A 556 -9.17 11.21 9.71
C TYR A 556 -10.06 12.09 8.81
N MET A 557 -10.10 11.77 7.52
CA MET A 557 -10.91 12.54 6.56
C MET A 557 -12.41 12.31 6.77
N GLY A 558 -12.83 11.10 7.14
CA GLY A 558 -14.21 10.84 7.53
C GLY A 558 -14.65 11.75 8.68
N LEU A 559 -13.84 11.86 9.74
CA LEU A 559 -14.13 12.73 10.89
C LEU A 559 -14.19 14.22 10.48
N LYS A 560 -13.25 14.67 9.64
CA LYS A 560 -13.24 16.04 9.12
C LYS A 560 -14.48 16.35 8.29
N ILE A 561 -14.88 15.44 7.41
CA ILE A 561 -16.08 15.58 6.56
C ILE A 561 -17.34 15.64 7.43
N LEU A 562 -17.47 14.77 8.44
CA LEU A 562 -18.58 14.83 9.37
C LEU A 562 -18.59 16.15 10.15
N GLN A 563 -17.45 16.62 10.64
CA GLN A 563 -17.34 17.90 11.33
C GLN A 563 -17.76 19.07 10.43
N GLU A 564 -17.31 19.10 9.17
CA GLU A 564 -17.76 20.06 8.16
C GLU A 564 -19.28 19.98 7.95
N ARG A 565 -19.84 18.76 7.91
CA ARG A 565 -21.28 18.55 7.76
C ARG A 565 -22.07 19.05 8.96
N TYR A 566 -21.60 18.86 10.19
CA TYR A 566 -22.29 19.37 11.39
C TYR A 566 -22.14 20.89 11.56
N PHE A 567 -20.92 21.42 11.50
CA PHE A 567 -20.62 22.82 11.84
C PHE A 567 -20.66 23.79 10.67
N GLY A 568 -20.62 23.32 9.42
CA GLY A 568 -20.70 24.17 8.22
C GLY A 568 -21.99 25.00 8.12
N LYS A 569 -22.99 24.74 8.97
CA LYS A 569 -24.22 25.53 9.10
C LYS A 569 -23.98 26.90 9.76
N TYR A 570 -22.90 27.08 10.53
CA TYR A 570 -22.65 28.29 11.35
C TYR A 570 -21.63 29.28 10.76
N ARG A 571 -20.95 28.94 9.66
CA ARG A 571 -19.92 29.78 9.02
C ARG A 571 -20.43 30.67 7.87
N LYS A 572 -21.73 30.65 7.57
CA LYS A 572 -22.40 31.51 6.56
C LYS A 572 -23.36 32.52 7.21
N LYS A 573 -22.90 33.25 8.21
CA LYS A 573 -23.52 34.50 8.65
C LYS A 573 -22.49 35.62 8.60
#